data_AF-A0A2V8XBW5-F1
#
_entry.id   AF-A0A2V8XBW5-F1
#
_cell.length_a   1.000
_cell.length_b   1.000
_cell.length_c   1.000
_cell.angle_alpha   90.00
_cell.angle_beta   90.00
_cell.angle_gamma   90.00
#
_symmetry.space_group_name_H-M   'P 1'
#
loop_
_entity.id
_entity.type
_entity.pdbx_description
1 polymer ?
#
loop_
_entity_poly.entity_id
_entity_poly.type
_entity_poly.pdbx_seq_one_letter_code
_entity_poly.pdbx_strand_id
1 'polypeptide(L)'
;MDTGDIAYRKTLGVTDAFPPQLQKTGRPSTGGPILTASGLTFVGGTDDFRFRAFATATGQQLWETKLPSSIEATPATYMGADGRQFVTVVSTGGSLTGSDVTNDEIVAFALPKR
;
A
#
# COMPACT_ATOMS: atom_id res chain seq x y z
N MET A 1 -24.15 -3.51 2.00
CA MET A 1 -23.32 -4.56 2.62
C MET A 1 -24.00 -4.92 3.92
N ASP A 2 -24.71 -6.04 3.92
CA ASP A 2 -25.70 -6.43 4.92
C ASP A 2 -25.67 -7.94 5.19
N THR A 3 -25.05 -8.74 4.32
CA THR A 3 -24.92 -10.20 4.47
C THR A 3 -23.72 -10.63 5.32
N GLY A 4 -22.69 -9.79 5.45
CA GLY A 4 -21.44 -10.16 6.11
C GLY A 4 -20.52 -11.06 5.26
N ASP A 5 -20.86 -11.29 4.00
CA ASP A 5 -20.08 -12.13 3.11
C ASP A 5 -18.70 -11.52 2.80
N ILE A 6 -17.68 -12.39 2.83
CA ILE A 6 -16.33 -12.02 2.41
C ILE A 6 -16.27 -12.07 0.89
N ALA A 7 -16.24 -10.91 0.22
CA ALA A 7 -16.14 -10.83 -1.24
C ALA A 7 -14.84 -11.46 -1.77
N TYR A 8 -13.71 -11.24 -1.09
CA TYR A 8 -12.44 -11.91 -1.36
C TYR A 8 -11.48 -11.80 -0.17
N ARG A 9 -10.43 -12.62 -0.20
CA ARG A 9 -9.26 -12.51 0.68
C ARG A 9 -7.98 -12.60 -0.16
N LYS A 10 -6.97 -11.78 0.17
CA LYS A 10 -5.64 -11.79 -0.46
C LYS A 10 -4.56 -11.73 0.61
N THR A 11 -3.49 -12.49 0.38
CA THR A 11 -2.26 -12.38 1.15
C THR A 11 -1.55 -11.09 0.76
N LEU A 12 -1.25 -10.24 1.74
CA LEU A 12 -0.54 -8.98 1.54
C LEU A 12 0.91 -9.13 2.00
N GLY A 13 1.85 -8.87 1.10
CA GLY A 13 3.28 -8.84 1.41
C GLY A 13 4.08 -10.04 0.93
N VAL A 14 5.39 -9.84 0.80
CA VAL A 14 6.37 -10.81 0.32
C VAL A 14 7.63 -10.85 1.18
N THR A 15 8.34 -11.98 1.17
CA THR A 15 9.68 -12.11 1.74
C THR A 15 10.70 -12.23 0.62
N ASP A 16 11.36 -11.11 0.28
CA ASP A 16 12.30 -11.02 -0.85
C ASP A 16 13.47 -12.01 -0.76
N ALA A 17 13.89 -12.38 0.45
CA ALA A 17 15.01 -13.29 0.68
C ALA A 17 14.74 -14.75 0.22
N PHE A 18 13.48 -15.10 -0.05
CA PHE A 18 13.12 -16.45 -0.47
C PHE A 18 13.20 -16.64 -1.99
N PRO A 19 13.34 -17.90 -2.45
CA PRO A 19 13.21 -18.23 -3.88
C PRO A 19 11.89 -17.68 -4.44
N PRO A 20 11.84 -17.22 -5.72
CA PRO A 20 10.68 -16.50 -6.28
C PRO A 20 9.31 -17.18 -6.05
N GLN A 21 9.27 -18.51 -6.18
CA GLN A 21 8.06 -19.31 -5.99
C GLN A 21 7.56 -19.37 -4.53
N LEU A 22 8.39 -18.97 -3.56
CA LEU A 22 8.10 -18.96 -2.13
C LEU A 22 7.96 -17.55 -1.54
N GLN A 23 8.10 -16.49 -2.34
CA GLN A 23 8.13 -15.12 -1.82
C GLN A 23 6.78 -14.63 -1.31
N LYS A 24 5.63 -15.22 -1.73
CA LYS A 24 4.29 -14.80 -1.33
C LYS A 24 3.90 -15.30 0.07
N THR A 25 4.65 -14.86 1.06
CA THR A 25 4.55 -15.31 2.46
C THR A 25 3.46 -14.61 3.25
N GLY A 26 3.07 -13.39 2.83
CA GLY A 26 2.30 -12.49 3.68
C GLY A 26 3.18 -11.88 4.76
N ARG A 27 2.97 -10.59 5.04
CA ARG A 27 3.76 -9.82 5.99
C ARG A 27 2.86 -9.11 6.99
N PRO A 28 3.32 -8.87 8.23
CA PRO A 28 2.61 -8.02 9.18
C PRO A 28 2.25 -6.68 8.54
N SER A 29 1.04 -6.19 8.76
CA SER A 29 0.55 -4.94 8.20
C SER A 29 -0.13 -4.09 9.28
N THR A 30 0.28 -2.82 9.41
CA THR A 30 -0.22 -1.89 10.44
C THR A 30 -0.93 -0.68 9.85
N GLY A 31 -0.55 -0.25 8.65
CA GLY A 31 -1.22 0.82 7.93
C GLY A 31 -2.59 0.37 7.41
N GLY A 32 -3.63 1.17 7.67
CA GLY A 32 -4.95 0.96 7.08
C GLY A 32 -4.93 1.20 5.57
N PRO A 33 -5.87 0.64 4.81
CA PRO A 33 -6.06 0.97 3.40
C PRO A 33 -6.87 2.27 3.23
N ILE A 34 -6.76 2.88 2.05
CA ILE A 34 -7.77 3.83 1.55
C ILE A 34 -8.41 3.33 0.27
N LEU A 35 -9.67 3.69 0.05
CA LEU A 35 -10.43 3.36 -1.15
C LEU A 35 -10.79 4.63 -1.91
N THR A 36 -10.74 4.58 -3.24
CA THR A 36 -11.21 5.65 -4.11
C THR A 36 -12.54 5.29 -4.77
N ALA A 37 -13.33 6.31 -5.15
CA ALA A 37 -14.57 6.12 -5.89
C ALA A 37 -14.36 5.46 -7.27
N SER A 38 -13.15 5.52 -7.82
CA SER A 38 -12.77 4.82 -9.06
C SER A 38 -12.55 3.32 -8.89
N GLY A 39 -12.73 2.77 -7.68
CA GLY A 39 -12.58 1.33 -7.42
C GLY A 39 -11.14 0.88 -7.21
N LEU A 40 -10.28 1.77 -6.71
CA LEU A 40 -8.90 1.43 -6.32
C LEU A 40 -8.79 1.37 -4.80
N THR A 41 -8.05 0.38 -4.31
CA THR A 41 -7.61 0.27 -2.92
C THR A 41 -6.11 0.48 -2.86
N PHE A 42 -5.66 1.46 -2.09
CA PHE A 42 -4.24 1.70 -1.83
C PHE A 42 -3.89 1.25 -0.41
N VAL A 43 -2.80 0.50 -0.28
CA VAL A 43 -2.38 -0.03 1.01
C VAL A 43 -0.84 -0.15 1.06
N GLY A 44 -0.28 0.34 2.16
CA GLY A 44 1.10 0.09 2.56
C GLY A 44 1.10 -0.88 3.72
N GLY A 45 1.77 -0.52 4.81
CA GLY A 45 1.64 -1.25 6.07
C GLY A 45 2.61 -2.40 6.23
N THR A 46 3.16 -2.97 5.16
CA THR A 46 4.02 -4.16 5.26
C THR A 46 5.49 -3.83 5.48
N ASP A 47 6.16 -4.66 6.27
CA ASP A 47 7.61 -4.59 6.52
C ASP A 47 8.50 -5.00 5.33
N ASP A 48 7.89 -5.25 4.16
CA ASP A 48 8.60 -5.47 2.89
C ASP A 48 8.74 -4.19 2.04
N PHE A 49 8.38 -3.05 2.65
CA PHE A 49 8.56 -1.68 2.19
C PHE A 49 7.84 -1.37 0.88
N ARG A 50 6.72 -2.03 0.63
CA ARG A 50 5.96 -1.86 -0.61
C ARG A 50 4.67 -1.10 -0.41
N PHE A 51 4.42 -0.17 -1.33
CA PHE A 51 3.14 0.49 -1.50
C PHE A 51 2.41 -0.13 -2.71
N ARG A 52 1.13 -0.46 -2.55
CA ARG A 52 0.38 -1.25 -3.53
C ARG A 52 -0.97 -0.64 -3.85
N ALA A 53 -1.43 -0.89 -5.07
CA ALA A 53 -2.79 -0.61 -5.50
C ALA A 53 -3.47 -1.89 -6.00
N PHE A 54 -4.72 -2.07 -5.59
CA PHE A 54 -5.57 -3.20 -5.97
C PHE A 54 -6.87 -2.71 -6.60
N ALA A 55 -7.44 -3.51 -7.51
CA ALA A 55 -8.83 -3.37 -7.91
C ALA A 55 -9.73 -3.77 -6.74
N THR A 56 -10.52 -2.83 -6.22
CA THR A 56 -11.35 -3.02 -5.02
C THR A 56 -12.38 -4.14 -5.18
N ALA A 57 -12.87 -4.39 -6.40
CA ALA A 57 -13.90 -5.41 -6.62
C ALA A 57 -13.37 -6.85 -6.56
N THR A 58 -12.09 -7.07 -6.92
CA THR A 58 -11.53 -8.41 -7.13
C THR A 58 -10.33 -8.72 -6.24
N GLY A 59 -9.73 -7.70 -5.63
CA GLY A 59 -8.45 -7.81 -4.95
C GLY A 59 -7.27 -8.10 -5.88
N GLN A 60 -7.42 -7.86 -7.20
CA GLN A 60 -6.30 -8.00 -8.13
C GLN A 60 -5.30 -6.87 -7.91
N GLN A 61 -4.03 -7.20 -7.67
CA GLN A 61 -2.95 -6.21 -7.62
C GLN A 61 -2.76 -5.60 -9.01
N LEU A 62 -2.84 -4.29 -9.09
CA LEU A 62 -2.69 -3.52 -10.34
C LEU A 62 -1.33 -2.84 -10.42
N TRP A 63 -0.78 -2.45 -9.28
CA TRP A 63 0.47 -1.71 -9.21
C TRP A 63 1.16 -1.92 -7.85
N GLU A 64 2.48 -1.80 -7.87
CA GLU A 64 3.34 -1.86 -6.69
C GLU A 64 4.59 -1.00 -6.93
N THR A 65 5.07 -0.38 -5.86
CA THR A 65 6.43 0.16 -5.79
C THR A 65 7.07 -0.18 -4.46
N LYS A 66 8.39 -0.34 -4.46
CA LYS A 66 9.19 -0.40 -3.23
C LYS A 66 9.62 1.01 -2.84
N LEU A 67 9.56 1.31 -1.54
CA LEU A 67 10.04 2.54 -0.93
C LEU A 67 11.29 2.27 -0.09
N PRO A 68 12.03 3.31 0.32
CA PRO A 68 13.23 3.14 1.15
C PRO A 68 12.94 2.53 2.53
N SER A 69 11.74 2.72 3.09
CA SER A 69 11.36 2.25 4.43
C SER A 69 9.90 1.76 4.48
N SER A 70 9.51 1.10 5.58
CA SER A 70 8.12 0.67 5.77
C SER A 70 7.17 1.87 5.94
N ILE A 71 5.91 1.64 5.54
CA ILE A 71 4.82 2.61 5.63
C ILE A 71 3.91 2.13 6.75
N GLU A 72 3.97 2.70 7.94
CA GLU A 72 3.11 2.25 9.06
C GLU A 72 1.81 3.06 9.19
N ALA A 73 1.75 4.22 8.52
CA ALA A 73 0.58 5.08 8.51
C ALA A 73 -0.41 4.70 7.38
N THR A 74 -1.69 4.98 7.61
CA THR A 74 -2.72 4.91 6.56
C THR A 74 -2.42 5.95 5.47
N PRO A 75 -2.41 5.57 4.17
CA PRO A 75 -2.22 6.53 3.08
C PRO A 75 -3.29 7.63 3.09
N ALA A 76 -3.04 8.74 2.40
CA ALA A 76 -4.03 9.77 2.17
C ALA A 76 -4.16 10.11 0.67
N THR A 77 -5.28 10.69 0.27
CA THR A 77 -5.46 11.21 -1.09
C THR A 77 -6.04 12.62 -1.04
N TYR A 78 -5.62 13.45 -2.00
CA TYR A 78 -6.07 14.84 -2.11
C TYR A 78 -6.04 15.30 -3.57
N MET A 79 -6.69 16.43 -3.85
CA MET A 79 -6.63 17.10 -5.14
C MET A 79 -5.52 18.15 -5.12
N GLY A 80 -4.56 18.06 -6.05
CA GLY A 80 -3.53 19.07 -6.22
C GLY A 80 -4.07 20.34 -6.87
N ALA A 81 -3.33 21.45 -6.71
CA ALA A 81 -3.67 22.73 -7.33
C ALA A 81 -3.71 22.67 -8.87
N ASP A 82 -3.10 21.65 -9.47
CA ASP A 82 -3.11 21.39 -10.90
C ASP A 82 -4.24 20.45 -11.36
N GLY A 83 -5.20 20.16 -10.48
CA GLY A 83 -6.38 19.35 -10.77
C GLY A 83 -6.13 17.85 -10.85
N ARG A 84 -4.93 17.37 -10.50
CA ARG A 84 -4.64 15.93 -10.41
C ARG A 84 -4.94 15.39 -9.01
N GLN A 85 -5.46 14.17 -8.94
CA GLN A 85 -5.55 13.44 -7.69
C GLN A 85 -4.18 12.86 -7.32
N PHE A 86 -3.74 13.13 -6.10
CA PHE A 86 -2.52 12.57 -5.52
C PHE A 86 -2.87 11.52 -4.46
N VAL A 87 -2.03 10.51 -4.35
CA VAL A 87 -2.03 9.56 -3.23
C VAL A 87 -0.69 9.65 -2.53
N THR A 88 -0.69 9.83 -1.21
CA THR A 88 0.51 10.11 -0.43
C THR A 88 0.68 9.13 0.72
N VAL A 89 1.93 8.84 1.04
CA VAL A 89 2.36 7.95 2.13
C VAL A 89 3.59 8.52 2.82
N VAL A 90 3.74 8.16 4.09
CA VAL A 90 4.94 8.44 4.88
C VAL A 90 5.83 7.20 4.86
N SER A 91 7.07 7.35 4.38
CA SER A 91 8.08 6.29 4.33
C SER A 91 9.15 6.59 5.39
N THR A 92 8.93 6.09 6.60
CA THR A 92 9.82 6.36 7.74
C THR A 92 10.39 5.07 8.36
N GLY A 93 9.62 3.98 8.37
CA GLY A 93 9.88 2.86 9.27
C GLY A 93 9.17 3.04 10.61
N GLY A 94 9.37 2.12 11.55
CA GLY A 94 8.77 2.19 12.88
C GLY A 94 8.64 0.86 13.60
N SER A 95 8.31 0.94 14.88
CA SER A 95 8.24 -0.25 15.74
C SER A 95 6.96 -1.06 15.54
N LEU A 96 5.92 -0.56 14.87
CA LEU A 96 4.65 -1.27 14.73
C LEU A 96 4.80 -2.53 13.87
N THR A 97 5.66 -2.49 12.86
CA THR A 97 6.02 -3.65 12.04
C THR A 97 7.41 -4.21 12.34
N GLY A 98 8.04 -3.73 13.44
CA GLY A 98 9.41 -4.12 13.81
C GLY A 98 10.46 -3.70 12.79
N SER A 99 10.23 -2.60 12.07
CA SER A 99 11.12 -2.08 11.04
C SER A 99 11.96 -0.92 11.57
N ASP A 100 13.24 -0.87 11.22
CA ASP A 100 14.10 0.24 11.63
C ASP A 100 13.63 1.56 11.00
N VAL A 101 13.73 2.65 11.76
CA VAL A 101 13.56 4.00 11.23
C VAL A 101 14.78 4.33 10.38
N THR A 102 14.58 4.31 9.06
CA THR A 102 15.68 4.34 8.07
C THR A 102 15.54 5.48 7.06
N ASN A 103 14.40 6.17 7.07
CA ASN A 103 14.12 7.32 6.23
C ASN A 103 13.14 8.25 6.96
N ASP A 104 12.84 9.42 6.40
CA ASP A 104 11.75 10.27 6.88
C ASP A 104 11.22 11.17 5.74
N GLU A 105 10.39 10.58 4.88
CA GLU A 105 9.92 11.25 3.67
C GLU A 105 8.43 11.05 3.43
N ILE A 106 7.79 12.08 2.88
CA ILE A 106 6.44 12.01 2.31
C ILE A 106 6.57 11.78 0.81
N VAL A 107 6.02 10.67 0.32
CA VAL A 107 6.04 10.33 -1.11
C VAL A 107 4.63 10.48 -1.67
N ALA A 108 4.48 11.32 -2.70
CA ALA A 108 3.21 11.56 -3.38
C ALA A 108 3.23 11.04 -4.82
N PHE A 109 2.22 10.23 -5.17
CA PHE A 109 2.03 9.63 -6.49
C PHE A 109 0.85 10.29 -7.20
N ALA A 110 1.00 10.58 -8.49
CA ALA A 110 -0.07 11.00 -9.37
C ALA A 110 0.20 10.49 -10.79
N LEU A 111 -0.85 10.34 -11.59
CA LEU A 111 -0.68 10.08 -13.02
C LEU A 111 -0.02 11.29 -13.71
N PRO A 112 0.69 11.07 -14.82
CA PRO A 112 1.19 12.15 -15.67
C PRO A 112 0.04 13.06 -16.13
N LYS A 113 0.34 14.35 -16.36
CA LYS A 113 -0.59 15.22 -17.08
C LYS A 113 -0.73 14.71 -18.51
N ARG A 114 -1.97 14.66 -19.00
CA ARG A 114 -2.25 14.45 -20.43
C ARG A 114 -2.16 15.77 -21.17
#